data_AF-A0A3D5AT24-F1
#
_entry.id   AF-A0A3D5AT24-F1
#
_cell.length_a   1.000
_cell.length_b   1.000
_cell.length_c   1.000
_cell.angle_alpha   90.00
_cell.angle_beta   90.00
_cell.angle_gamma   90.00
#
_symmetry.space_group_name_H-M   'P 1'
#
loop_
_entity.id
_entity.type
_entity.pdbx_description
1 polymer ?
#
loop_
_entity_poly.entity_id
_entity_poly.type
_entity_poly.pdbx_seq_one_letter_code
_entity_poly.pdbx_strand_id
1 'polypeptide(L)'
;MRRIIVALLLIAGATSVFVQNSAASLAAADVKVTDQAYVRHDGGTDVTINNCSVNNRAQNEPAAAMAPQNPALLTSGSNDYCTVATTGGTWAGFAYSGTGGDRK
;
A
#
# COMPACT_ATOMS: atom_id res chain seq x y z
N MET A 1 -53.07 12.17 -34.94
CA MET A 1 -51.99 13.18 -34.85
C MET A 1 -51.37 13.28 -33.45
N ARG A 2 -52.17 13.48 -32.37
CA ARG A 2 -51.67 13.57 -30.98
C ARG A 2 -50.92 12.32 -30.45
N ARG A 3 -51.30 11.12 -30.91
CA ARG A 3 -50.65 9.84 -30.51
C ARG A 3 -49.29 9.59 -31.18
N ILE A 4 -49.05 10.16 -32.36
CA ILE A 4 -47.79 10.02 -33.10
C ILE A 4 -46.70 10.92 -32.51
N ILE A 5 -47.10 12.11 -32.03
CA ILE A 5 -46.21 13.09 -31.39
C ILE A 5 -45.66 12.57 -30.05
N VAL A 6 -46.48 11.83 -29.27
CA VAL A 6 -46.05 11.24 -27.99
C VAL A 6 -45.03 10.11 -28.18
N ALA A 7 -45.18 9.30 -29.24
CA ALA A 7 -44.23 8.23 -29.55
C ALA A 7 -42.85 8.78 -29.98
N LEU A 8 -42.82 9.89 -30.73
CA LEU A 8 -41.58 10.54 -31.13
C LEU A 8 -40.85 11.23 -29.97
N LEU A 9 -41.58 11.79 -29.00
CA LEU A 9 -41.01 12.38 -27.79
C LEU A 9 -40.40 11.34 -26.84
N LEU A 10 -40.94 10.11 -26.81
CA LEU A 10 -40.39 9.01 -26.01
C LEU A 10 -39.12 8.40 -26.62
N ILE A 11 -38.97 8.41 -27.95
CA ILE A 11 -37.76 7.93 -28.63
C ILE A 11 -36.62 8.95 -28.52
N ALA A 12 -36.94 10.26 -28.48
CA ALA A 12 -35.94 11.32 -28.33
C ALA A 12 -35.38 11.46 -26.89
N GLY A 13 -36.08 10.96 -25.86
CA GLY A 13 -35.61 11.00 -24.47
C GLY A 13 -34.65 9.86 -24.07
N ALA A 14 -34.68 8.74 -24.81
CA ALA A 14 -33.92 7.53 -24.46
C ALA A 14 -32.46 7.53 -24.95
N THR A 15 -32.04 8.53 -25.74
CA THR A 15 -30.66 8.70 -26.20
C THR A 15 -29.86 9.66 -25.33
N SER A 16 -30.28 9.87 -24.08
CA SER A 16 -29.54 10.61 -23.05
C SER A 16 -28.21 9.91 -22.77
N VAL A 17 -27.25 10.25 -23.63
CA VAL A 17 -25.80 10.09 -23.58
C VAL A 17 -25.32 9.51 -22.25
N PHE A 18 -25.13 8.19 -22.20
CA PHE A 18 -24.20 7.59 -21.26
C PHE A 18 -22.80 8.03 -21.70
N VAL A 19 -22.36 9.21 -21.24
CA VAL A 19 -20.94 9.55 -21.22
C VAL A 19 -20.31 8.59 -20.22
N GLN A 20 -19.86 7.43 -20.70
CA GLN A 20 -18.94 6.60 -19.94
C GLN A 20 -17.67 7.43 -19.76
N ASN A 21 -17.56 8.07 -18.61
CA ASN A 21 -16.37 8.78 -18.19
C ASN A 21 -15.31 7.73 -17.85
N SER A 22 -14.74 7.11 -18.90
CA SER A 22 -13.63 6.17 -18.83
C SER A 22 -12.34 6.93 -18.55
N ALA A 23 -12.30 7.69 -17.45
CA ALA A 23 -11.04 8.01 -16.83
C ALA A 23 -10.53 6.68 -16.26
N ALA A 24 -9.82 5.93 -17.10
CA ALA A 24 -8.98 4.85 -16.63
C ALA A 24 -8.04 5.50 -15.61
N SER A 25 -8.32 5.28 -14.34
CA SER A 25 -7.39 5.61 -13.26
C SER A 25 -6.13 4.84 -13.61
N LEU A 26 -5.11 5.54 -14.14
CA LEU A 26 -3.77 4.98 -14.20
C LEU A 26 -3.47 4.60 -12.76
N ALA A 27 -3.26 3.30 -12.49
CA ALA A 27 -2.82 2.87 -11.19
C ALA A 27 -1.61 3.72 -10.82
N ALA A 28 -1.68 4.39 -9.67
CA ALA A 28 -0.56 5.17 -9.20
C ALA A 28 0.67 4.25 -9.18
N ALA A 29 1.82 4.76 -9.64
CA ALA A 29 3.05 4.01 -9.54
C ALA A 29 3.29 3.62 -8.07
N ASP A 30 3.90 2.46 -7.85
CA ASP A 30 4.30 2.07 -6.50
C ASP A 30 5.22 3.15 -5.92
N VAL A 31 4.78 3.75 -4.82
CA VAL A 31 5.58 4.72 -4.06
C VAL A 31 6.12 4.01 -2.83
N LYS A 32 7.36 4.31 -2.47
CA LYS A 32 7.95 3.82 -1.23
C LYS A 32 7.10 4.28 -0.04
N VAL A 33 6.81 3.35 0.87
CA VAL A 33 6.18 3.67 2.15
C VAL A 33 7.13 4.50 3.03
N THR A 34 8.45 4.32 2.85
CA THR A 34 9.48 5.04 3.60
C THR A 34 10.78 5.12 2.80
N ASP A 35 11.54 6.19 3.00
CA ASP A 35 12.91 6.38 2.49
C ASP A 35 13.98 6.10 3.56
N GLN A 36 13.58 5.58 4.72
CA GLN A 36 14.50 5.25 5.81
C GLN A 36 15.34 4.02 5.48
N ALA A 37 16.64 4.10 5.76
CA ALA A 37 17.56 2.97 5.67
C ALA A 37 17.40 2.03 6.89
N TYR A 38 17.79 0.77 6.73
CA TYR A 38 17.84 -0.17 7.86
C TYR A 38 18.98 0.24 8.80
N VAL A 39 18.69 0.23 10.10
CA VAL A 39 19.67 0.48 11.17
C VAL A 39 19.77 -0.77 12.02
N ARG A 40 20.98 -1.29 12.21
CA ARG A 40 21.19 -2.42 13.11
C ARG A 40 21.10 -1.93 14.56
N HIS A 41 20.56 -2.76 15.44
CA HIS A 41 20.30 -2.40 16.85
C HIS A 41 21.54 -1.92 17.62
N ASP A 42 22.74 -2.31 17.18
CA ASP A 42 24.04 -1.94 17.76
C ASP A 42 24.68 -0.71 17.08
N GLY A 43 23.98 -0.06 16.13
CA GLY A 43 24.48 1.06 15.33
C GLY A 43 25.48 0.66 14.25
N GLY A 44 25.80 -0.62 14.10
CA GLY A 44 26.69 -1.11 13.07
C GLY A 44 26.01 -1.32 11.72
N THR A 45 26.81 -1.77 10.74
CA THR A 45 26.33 -2.16 9.41
C THR A 45 27.00 -3.46 8.96
N ASP A 46 26.42 -4.09 7.95
CA ASP A 46 26.97 -5.24 7.24
C ASP A 46 26.39 -5.29 5.81
N VAL A 47 26.79 -6.30 5.03
CA VAL A 47 26.34 -6.46 3.65
C VAL A 47 24.82 -6.59 3.54
N THR A 48 24.16 -7.19 4.54
CA THR A 48 22.71 -7.38 4.56
C THR A 48 22.01 -6.07 4.84
N ILE A 49 22.46 -5.30 5.86
CA ILE A 49 21.92 -3.97 6.16
C ILE A 49 22.05 -3.03 4.96
N ASN A 50 23.22 -3.01 4.32
CA ASN A 50 23.45 -2.20 3.13
C ASN A 50 22.55 -2.61 1.96
N ASN A 51 22.35 -3.91 1.73
CA ASN A 51 21.51 -4.41 0.64
C ASN A 51 20.02 -4.12 0.90
N CYS A 52 19.54 -4.37 2.11
CA CYS A 52 18.17 -4.13 2.52
C CYS A 52 17.77 -2.66 2.47
N SER A 53 18.72 -1.75 2.69
CA SER A 53 18.48 -0.30 2.64
C SER A 53 18.18 0.25 1.25
N VAL A 54 18.44 -0.50 0.18
CA VAL A 54 18.28 -0.01 -1.21
C VAL A 54 17.46 -0.92 -2.12
N ASN A 55 17.35 -2.21 -1.81
CA ASN A 55 16.80 -3.18 -2.76
C ASN A 55 15.27 -3.18 -2.87
N ASN A 56 14.56 -2.55 -1.92
CA ASN A 56 13.09 -2.40 -1.86
C ASN A 56 12.33 -3.69 -2.21
N ARG A 57 12.82 -4.85 -1.75
CA ARG A 57 12.14 -6.13 -1.95
C ARG A 57 10.81 -6.19 -1.22
N ALA A 58 9.93 -7.07 -1.69
CA ALA A 58 8.59 -7.24 -1.14
C ALA A 58 8.59 -7.56 0.37
N GLN A 59 7.54 -7.08 1.02
CA GLN A 59 7.12 -7.45 2.37
C GLN A 59 5.87 -8.33 2.22
N ASN A 60 5.77 -9.44 2.94
CA ASN A 60 4.53 -10.24 2.96
C ASN A 60 4.10 -10.61 4.38
N GLU A 61 2.86 -11.11 4.50
CA GLU A 61 2.23 -11.52 5.76
C GLU A 61 2.18 -10.41 6.83
N PRO A 62 1.62 -9.23 6.51
CA PRO A 62 1.54 -8.15 7.46
C PRO A 62 0.61 -8.51 8.63
N ALA A 63 1.08 -8.27 9.84
CA ALA A 63 0.30 -8.29 11.07
C ALA A 63 0.47 -6.94 11.78
N ALA A 64 -0.58 -6.45 12.43
CA ALA A 64 -0.49 -5.28 13.28
C ALA A 64 -1.39 -5.47 14.51
N ALA A 65 -0.91 -5.03 15.66
CA ALA A 65 -1.68 -4.98 16.89
C ALA A 65 -1.47 -3.63 17.58
N MET A 66 -2.52 -3.11 18.19
CA MET A 66 -2.51 -1.86 18.95
C MET A 66 -2.94 -2.18 20.38
N ALA A 67 -2.32 -1.54 21.37
CA ALA A 67 -2.79 -1.63 22.74
C ALA A 67 -4.13 -0.88 22.89
N PRO A 68 -5.24 -1.55 23.26
CA PRO A 68 -6.55 -0.91 23.27
C PRO A 68 -6.68 0.20 24.33
N GLN A 69 -5.87 0.16 25.39
CA GLN A 69 -5.84 1.19 26.43
C GLN A 69 -4.90 2.35 26.10
N ASN A 70 -4.01 2.19 25.12
CA ASN A 70 -3.07 3.24 24.70
C ASN A 70 -2.72 3.08 23.21
N PRO A 71 -3.46 3.76 22.31
CA PRO A 71 -3.24 3.69 20.87
C PRO A 71 -1.87 4.14 20.39
N ALA A 72 -1.06 4.79 21.23
CA ALA A 72 0.32 5.13 20.89
C ALA A 72 1.22 3.88 20.83
N LEU A 73 0.86 2.81 21.54
CA LEU A 73 1.62 1.56 21.59
C LEU A 73 1.11 0.60 20.52
N LEU A 74 1.94 0.32 19.51
CA LEU A 74 1.63 -0.64 18.45
C LEU A 74 2.79 -1.58 18.19
N THR A 75 2.46 -2.77 17.69
CA THR A 75 3.40 -3.68 17.07
C THR A 75 2.98 -3.97 15.63
N SER A 76 3.95 -4.22 14.77
CA SER A 76 3.70 -4.73 13.42
C SER A 76 4.70 -5.83 13.07
N GLY A 77 4.25 -6.81 12.30
CA GLY A 77 5.08 -7.90 11.77
C GLY A 77 4.96 -8.00 10.26
N SER A 78 6.03 -8.41 9.58
CA SER A 78 6.08 -8.72 8.15
C SER A 78 7.31 -9.58 7.87
N ASN A 79 7.27 -10.43 6.85
CA ASN A 79 8.50 -11.03 6.34
C ASN A 79 9.18 -10.12 5.31
N ASP A 80 10.46 -9.84 5.53
CA ASP A 80 11.31 -9.03 4.68
C ASP A 80 12.09 -9.93 3.72
N TYR A 81 11.83 -9.79 2.42
CA TYR A 81 12.57 -10.51 1.37
C TYR A 81 13.89 -9.84 1.00
N CYS A 82 14.21 -8.71 1.63
CA CYS A 82 15.41 -7.94 1.33
C CYS A 82 16.69 -8.72 1.63
N THR A 83 16.65 -9.67 2.57
CA THR A 83 17.80 -10.46 3.00
C THR A 83 18.13 -11.62 2.04
N VAL A 84 17.20 -12.00 1.15
CA VAL A 84 17.35 -13.20 0.29
C VAL A 84 18.65 -13.18 -0.52
N ALA A 85 19.06 -12.01 -1.02
CA ALA A 85 20.27 -11.89 -1.83
C ALA A 85 21.58 -12.08 -1.05
N THR A 86 21.57 -11.84 0.26
CA THR A 86 22.77 -11.89 1.11
C THR A 86 22.81 -13.10 2.03
N THR A 87 21.64 -13.60 2.46
CA THR A 87 21.52 -14.71 3.42
C THR A 87 20.83 -15.94 2.86
N GLY A 88 20.21 -15.85 1.67
CA GLY A 88 19.47 -16.96 1.05
C GLY A 88 18.11 -17.25 1.67
N GLY A 89 17.68 -16.47 2.67
CA GLY A 89 16.40 -16.64 3.36
C GLY A 89 15.67 -15.30 3.57
N THR A 90 14.39 -15.39 3.93
CA THR A 90 13.57 -14.25 4.35
C THR A 90 13.76 -13.98 5.84
N TRP A 91 13.55 -12.74 6.26
CA TRP A 91 13.63 -12.33 7.66
C TRP A 91 12.24 -12.04 8.20
N ALA A 92 11.88 -12.56 9.39
CA ALA A 92 10.65 -12.15 10.07
C ALA A 92 10.89 -10.84 10.84
N GLY A 93 10.48 -9.72 10.24
CA GLY A 93 10.60 -8.39 10.81
C GLY A 93 9.46 -8.09 11.79
N PHE A 94 9.80 -7.72 13.02
CA PHE A 94 8.85 -7.19 14.00
C PHE A 94 9.28 -5.78 14.41
N ALA A 95 8.34 -4.84 14.40
CA ALA A 95 8.55 -3.46 14.80
C ALA A 95 7.59 -3.09 15.93
N TYR A 96 8.01 -2.10 16.72
CA TYR A 96 7.23 -1.51 17.81
C TYR A 96 7.26 0.00 17.68
N SER A 97 6.12 0.64 17.90
CA SER A 97 5.99 2.08 17.98
C SER A 97 5.41 2.48 19.34
N GLY A 98 5.99 3.52 19.95
CA GLY A 98 5.43 4.20 21.12
C GLY A 98 4.68 5.50 20.80
N THR A 99 4.48 5.81 19.52
CA THR A 99 4.02 7.13 19.04
C THR A 99 2.89 7.04 18.00
N GLY A 100 2.23 5.88 17.87
CA GLY A 100 1.08 5.74 16.96
C GLY A 100 1.41 5.25 15.55
N GLY A 101 2.64 4.80 15.27
CA GLY A 101 3.07 4.32 13.95
C GLY A 101 3.51 5.44 13.00
N ASP A 102 3.74 6.64 13.53
CA ASP A 102 4.35 7.78 12.83
C ASP A 102 5.83 7.57 12.50
N ARG A 103 6.50 6.57 13.11
CA ARG A 103 7.87 6.12 12.79
C ARG A 103 7.95 4.59 12.72
N LYS A 104 8.78 4.09 11.80
CA LYS A 104 9.27 2.69 11.80
C LYS A 104 10.34 2.50 12.86
#